data_AF-A0A1Z7YSA8-F1
#
_entry.id   AF-A0A1Z7YSA8-F1
#
_cell.length_a   1.000
_cell.length_b   1.000
_cell.length_c   1.000
_cell.angle_alpha   90.00
_cell.angle_beta   90.00
_cell.angle_gamma   90.00
#
_symmetry.space_group_name_H-M   'P 1'
#
loop_
_entity.id
_entity.type
_entity.pdbx_description
1 polymer ?
#
loop_
_entity_poly.entity_id
_entity_poly.type
_entity_poly.pdbx_seq_one_letter_code
_entity_poly.pdbx_strand_id
1 'polypeptide(L)'
;MIENIDAPTEESAPPKGLNRSNKSLSISTKIVTGFALPILLMIFVSTVVYRSTLSLVDTASWVRHTQEVISKGHLLQKLIVNMESGERGFLITGKDIFLEPFVAAEKQWDIEILKLKTLVKDNPEQVKNVDAINLKAKTWLEQAAAPEISQRRKVQSNDISLDHIETMLQKKTGKNILDKIRQAISELDKSFIVAKNQQGSNLLVSILRDIVDQETGERGFLITGEEQFLEPYLLGRDNFNKHVSQLKSLVLNSPDREKVQNLIEKVKRLANSWLVKAANPEIAIRRQAMGAESAEAEAEAEARFYQLSSLLSKGTGKTILDELRVTFSRLNTIYVNSQNESAQLLVLSLAKSLIDQEAGQRGFLITGEESFLNPFNTGKIEFNKSISVLESVSNNAYDKAIVLDKIEHVESLLSHSLT
;
A
#
# COMPACT_ATOMS: atom_id res chain seq x y z
N MET A 1 -20.74 -72.00 -85.00
CA MET A 1 -22.13 -71.49 -85.06
C MET A 1 -22.34 -70.74 -83.76
N ILE A 2 -21.85 -69.50 -83.68
CA ILE A 2 -22.45 -68.20 -84.05
C ILE A 2 -23.49 -67.73 -82.99
N GLU A 3 -23.18 -66.54 -82.48
CA GLU A 3 -23.91 -65.59 -81.62
C GLU A 3 -24.19 -65.93 -80.14
N ASN A 4 -23.41 -65.24 -79.31
CA ASN A 4 -23.61 -65.04 -77.87
C ASN A 4 -23.97 -63.56 -77.70
N ILE A 5 -25.11 -63.28 -77.05
CA ILE A 5 -25.64 -61.93 -76.76
C ILE A 5 -25.55 -61.67 -75.25
N ASP A 6 -24.86 -60.58 -74.92
CA ASP A 6 -24.95 -59.64 -73.79
C ASP A 6 -25.01 -60.09 -72.31
N ALA A 7 -24.01 -59.62 -71.55
CA ALA A 7 -24.21 -58.70 -70.41
C ALA A 7 -22.84 -58.11 -69.95
N PRO A 8 -22.79 -56.88 -69.40
CA PRO A 8 -21.68 -55.96 -69.58
C PRO A 8 -20.54 -56.13 -68.56
N THR A 9 -19.30 -56.05 -69.04
CA THR A 9 -18.09 -55.94 -68.22
C THR A 9 -17.91 -54.49 -67.80
N GLU A 10 -17.83 -54.25 -66.48
CA GLU A 10 -17.39 -52.99 -65.87
C GLU A 10 -16.09 -52.49 -66.51
N GLU A 11 -16.18 -51.43 -67.32
CA GLU A 11 -15.01 -50.71 -67.79
C GLU A 11 -14.49 -49.84 -66.64
N SER A 12 -13.40 -50.29 -66.02
CA SER A 12 -12.68 -49.56 -64.99
C SER A 12 -12.17 -48.23 -65.55
N ALA A 13 -12.78 -47.13 -65.11
CA ALA A 13 -12.29 -45.79 -65.40
C ALA A 13 -10.81 -45.64 -64.94
N PRO A 14 -9.95 -44.94 -65.71
CA PRO A 14 -8.58 -44.69 -65.28
C PRO A 14 -8.60 -43.82 -64.01
N PRO A 15 -7.59 -43.92 -63.12
CA PRO A 15 -7.59 -43.17 -61.88
C PRO A 15 -7.63 -41.67 -62.21
N LYS A 16 -8.67 -40.97 -61.71
CA LYS A 16 -8.69 -39.52 -61.66
C LYS A 16 -7.42 -39.08 -60.94
N GLY A 17 -6.43 -38.62 -61.70
CA GLY A 17 -5.28 -37.94 -61.13
C GLY A 17 -5.83 -36.87 -60.20
N LEU A 18 -5.48 -36.96 -58.91
CA LEU A 18 -5.70 -35.88 -57.97
C LEU A 18 -4.94 -34.69 -58.53
N ASN A 19 -5.65 -33.86 -59.30
CA ASN A 19 -5.23 -32.52 -59.61
C ASN A 19 -5.28 -31.78 -58.27
N ARG A 20 -4.22 -31.93 -57.47
CA ARG A 20 -3.94 -31.05 -56.34
C ARG A 20 -3.75 -29.69 -56.96
N SER A 21 -4.86 -28.96 -57.09
CA SER A 21 -4.86 -27.52 -57.28
C SER A 21 -4.20 -26.94 -56.04
N ASN A 22 -2.86 -26.96 -56.03
CA ASN A 22 -2.11 -25.93 -55.35
C ASN A 22 -2.49 -24.66 -56.11
N LYS A 23 -3.61 -24.04 -55.72
CA LYS A 23 -3.79 -22.60 -55.85
C LYS A 23 -2.65 -22.01 -55.05
N SER A 24 -1.47 -21.95 -55.66
CA SER A 24 -0.34 -21.23 -55.12
C SER A 24 -0.86 -19.81 -54.99
N LEU A 25 -1.07 -19.38 -53.75
CA LEU A 25 -1.36 -17.99 -53.44
C LEU A 25 -0.44 -17.13 -54.31
N SER A 26 -1.03 -16.16 -55.03
CA SER A 26 -0.26 -15.22 -55.85
C SER A 26 0.91 -14.71 -55.02
N ILE A 27 2.08 -14.49 -55.64
CA ILE A 27 3.29 -14.01 -54.95
C ILE A 27 2.94 -12.77 -54.11
N SER A 28 2.08 -11.89 -54.63
CA SER A 28 1.54 -10.74 -53.91
C SER A 28 0.79 -11.13 -52.64
N THR A 29 -0.06 -12.16 -52.67
CA THR A 29 -0.79 -12.65 -51.48
C THR A 29 0.14 -13.30 -50.46
N LYS A 30 1.19 -14.02 -50.89
CA LYS A 30 2.20 -14.62 -49.99
C LYS A 30 3.04 -13.54 -49.28
N ILE A 31 3.41 -12.50 -50.01
CA ILE A 31 4.13 -11.33 -49.45
C ILE A 31 3.22 -10.61 -48.45
N VAL A 32 1.97 -10.30 -48.84
CA VAL A 32 1.02 -9.60 -47.96
C VAL A 32 0.69 -10.41 -46.70
N THR A 33 0.48 -11.72 -46.78
CA THR A 33 0.27 -12.55 -45.57
C THR A 33 1.52 -12.66 -44.71
N GLY A 34 2.71 -12.71 -45.32
CA GLY A 34 4.00 -12.71 -44.61
C GLY A 34 4.25 -11.45 -43.78
N PHE A 35 3.80 -10.28 -44.25
CA PHE A 35 3.91 -9.01 -43.53
C PHE A 35 2.71 -8.71 -42.62
N ALA A 36 1.49 -9.06 -43.04
CA ALA A 36 0.28 -8.81 -42.26
C ALA A 36 0.24 -9.62 -40.97
N LEU A 37 0.70 -10.89 -40.98
CA LEU A 37 0.63 -11.77 -39.81
C LEU A 37 1.48 -11.28 -38.62
N PRO A 38 2.76 -10.89 -38.78
CA PRO A 38 3.54 -10.25 -37.71
C PRO A 38 2.92 -8.95 -37.19
N ILE A 39 2.37 -8.12 -38.06
CA ILE A 39 1.71 -6.85 -37.69
C ILE A 39 0.46 -7.12 -36.85
N LEU A 40 -0.36 -8.09 -37.26
CA LEU A 40 -1.56 -8.51 -36.53
C LEU A 40 -1.19 -9.07 -35.15
N LEU A 41 -0.13 -9.89 -35.08
CA LEU A 41 0.41 -10.38 -33.81
C LEU A 41 0.94 -9.25 -32.92
N MET A 42 1.63 -8.26 -33.49
CA MET A 42 2.09 -7.08 -32.74
C MET A 42 0.92 -6.24 -32.23
N ILE A 43 -0.09 -5.97 -33.05
CA ILE A 43 -1.30 -5.26 -32.63
C ILE A 43 -2.00 -6.03 -31.52
N PHE A 44 -2.10 -7.35 -31.66
CA PHE A 44 -2.71 -8.21 -30.64
C PHE A 44 -1.94 -8.15 -29.32
N VAL A 45 -0.62 -8.34 -29.33
CA VAL A 45 0.22 -8.23 -28.12
C VAL A 45 0.17 -6.83 -27.53
N SER A 46 0.30 -5.77 -28.34
CA SER A 46 0.17 -4.38 -27.90
C SER A 46 -1.19 -4.10 -27.28
N THR A 47 -2.27 -4.68 -27.82
CA THR A 47 -3.62 -4.55 -27.25
C THR A 47 -3.73 -5.24 -25.89
N VAL A 48 -3.20 -6.46 -25.76
CA VAL A 48 -3.16 -7.20 -24.50
C VAL A 48 -2.34 -6.44 -23.45
N VAL A 49 -1.16 -5.95 -23.84
CA VAL A 49 -0.29 -5.14 -22.98
C VAL A 49 -0.96 -3.83 -22.60
N TYR A 50 -1.59 -3.13 -23.53
CA TYR A 50 -2.31 -1.87 -23.28
C TYR A 50 -3.46 -2.07 -22.28
N ARG A 51 -4.28 -3.11 -22.45
CA ARG A 51 -5.34 -3.44 -21.48
C ARG A 51 -4.78 -3.84 -20.12
N SER A 52 -3.67 -4.58 -20.10
CA SER A 52 -2.97 -4.92 -18.85
C SER A 52 -2.42 -3.68 -18.15
N THR A 53 -1.90 -2.70 -18.90
CA THR A 53 -1.41 -1.43 -18.37
C THR A 53 -2.55 -0.56 -17.83
N LEU A 54 -3.66 -0.44 -18.55
CA LEU A 54 -4.84 0.28 -18.05
C LEU A 54 -5.38 -0.36 -16.76
N SER A 55 -5.47 -1.68 -16.72
CA SER A 55 -5.87 -2.42 -15.51
C SER A 55 -4.90 -2.17 -14.35
N LEU A 56 -3.59 -2.13 -14.61
CA LEU A 56 -2.58 -1.80 -13.60
C LEU A 56 -2.66 -0.33 -13.15
N VAL A 57 -3.07 0.57 -14.05
CA VAL A 57 -3.20 2.01 -13.78
C VAL A 57 -4.36 2.33 -12.85
N ASP A 58 -5.52 1.77 -13.14
CA ASP A 58 -6.67 1.88 -12.26
C ASP A 58 -6.35 1.23 -10.91
N THR A 59 -5.77 0.02 -10.93
CA THR A 59 -5.42 -0.71 -9.71
C THR A 59 -4.52 0.12 -8.79
N ALA A 60 -3.48 0.80 -9.29
CA ALA A 60 -2.59 1.58 -8.43
C ALA A 60 -3.24 2.83 -7.82
N SER A 61 -4.11 3.52 -8.57
CA SER A 61 -4.86 4.67 -8.04
C SER A 61 -5.86 4.23 -6.96
N TRP A 62 -6.56 3.12 -7.23
CA TRP A 62 -7.45 2.49 -6.28
C TRP A 62 -6.71 2.03 -5.03
N VAL A 63 -5.55 1.39 -5.17
CA VAL A 63 -4.75 0.96 -4.01
C VAL A 63 -4.34 2.14 -3.14
N ARG A 64 -3.88 3.26 -3.72
CA ARG A 64 -3.57 4.48 -2.95
C ARG A 64 -4.80 5.02 -2.22
N HIS A 65 -5.94 5.08 -2.90
CA HIS A 65 -7.20 5.56 -2.31
C HIS A 65 -7.67 4.64 -1.17
N THR A 66 -7.70 3.33 -1.39
CA THR A 66 -8.04 2.32 -0.38
C THR A 66 -7.14 2.45 0.84
N GLN A 67 -5.88 2.79 0.68
CA GLN A 67 -4.96 2.96 1.81
C GLN A 67 -5.15 4.26 2.59
N GLU A 68 -5.58 5.34 1.94
CA GLU A 68 -6.04 6.54 2.64
C GLU A 68 -7.29 6.23 3.50
N VAL A 69 -8.21 5.44 2.95
CA VAL A 69 -9.40 4.94 3.66
C VAL A 69 -9.01 4.06 4.85
N ILE A 70 -8.09 3.10 4.68
CA ILE A 70 -7.58 2.23 5.75
C ILE A 70 -6.90 3.04 6.85
N SER A 71 -6.05 4.01 6.50
CA SER A 71 -5.37 4.88 7.48
C SER A 71 -6.37 5.66 8.34
N LYS A 72 -7.43 6.20 7.72
CA LYS A 72 -8.52 6.86 8.46
C LYS A 72 -9.30 5.89 9.34
N GLY A 73 -9.54 4.67 8.89
CA GLY A 73 -10.12 3.60 9.70
C GLY A 73 -9.30 3.31 10.97
N HIS A 74 -7.98 3.18 10.85
CA HIS A 74 -7.09 2.98 11.99
C HIS A 74 -7.06 4.18 12.94
N LEU A 75 -7.11 5.40 12.41
CA LEU A 75 -7.21 6.59 13.24
C LEU A 75 -8.50 6.59 14.07
N LEU A 76 -9.65 6.29 13.46
CA LEU A 76 -10.92 6.16 14.19
C LEU A 76 -10.85 5.08 15.27
N GLN A 77 -10.26 3.92 14.97
CA GLN A 77 -10.03 2.87 15.96
C GLN A 77 -9.21 3.38 17.15
N LYS A 78 -8.10 4.10 16.91
CA LYS A 78 -7.27 4.72 17.96
C LYS A 78 -8.09 5.68 18.82
N LEU A 79 -8.97 6.48 18.21
CA LEU A 79 -9.81 7.44 18.94
C LEU A 79 -10.81 6.74 19.86
N ILE A 80 -11.49 5.67 19.40
CA ILE A 80 -12.41 4.90 20.25
C ILE A 80 -11.70 4.23 21.41
N VAL A 81 -10.54 3.62 21.16
CA VAL A 81 -9.74 3.01 22.24
C VAL A 81 -9.32 4.05 23.28
N ASN A 82 -8.94 5.27 22.85
CA ASN A 82 -8.60 6.35 23.76
C ASN A 82 -9.81 6.83 24.58
N MET A 83 -11.01 6.88 23.98
CA MET A 83 -12.24 7.18 24.70
C MET A 83 -12.52 6.10 25.75
N GLU A 84 -12.63 4.83 25.36
CA GLU A 84 -12.89 3.70 26.28
C GLU A 84 -11.86 3.65 27.43
N SER A 85 -10.57 3.82 27.12
CA SER A 85 -9.51 3.80 28.12
C SER A 85 -9.62 4.97 29.11
N GLY A 86 -9.97 6.18 28.63
CA GLY A 86 -10.13 7.35 29.47
C GLY A 86 -11.35 7.26 30.39
N GLU A 87 -12.46 6.76 29.86
CA GLU A 87 -13.68 6.48 30.61
C GLU A 87 -13.41 5.47 31.74
N ARG A 88 -12.87 4.28 31.43
CA ARG A 88 -12.56 3.24 32.43
C ARG A 88 -11.67 3.76 33.55
N GLY A 89 -10.63 4.51 33.19
CA GLY A 89 -9.75 5.16 34.17
C GLY A 89 -10.49 6.12 35.10
N PHE A 90 -11.45 6.88 34.58
CA PHE A 90 -12.30 7.76 35.39
C PHE A 90 -13.29 7.00 36.27
N LEU A 91 -13.97 5.97 35.73
CA LEU A 91 -14.95 5.20 36.49
C LEU A 91 -14.34 4.56 37.74
N ILE A 92 -13.13 4.04 37.60
CA ILE A 92 -12.39 3.43 38.71
C ILE A 92 -11.91 4.51 39.71
N THR A 93 -11.27 5.57 39.23
CA THR A 93 -10.53 6.50 40.11
C THR A 93 -11.35 7.70 40.58
N GLY A 94 -12.39 8.08 39.86
CA GLY A 94 -13.15 9.31 40.05
C GLY A 94 -12.40 10.60 39.68
N LYS A 95 -11.19 10.55 39.10
CA LYS A 95 -10.37 11.75 38.83
C LYS A 95 -10.50 12.22 37.38
N ASP A 96 -10.93 13.47 37.19
CA ASP A 96 -11.18 14.05 35.86
C ASP A 96 -9.98 14.02 34.90
N ILE A 97 -8.74 13.97 35.40
CA ILE A 97 -7.55 13.88 34.54
C ILE A 97 -7.55 12.64 33.63
N PHE A 98 -8.21 11.55 34.03
CA PHE A 98 -8.33 10.37 33.16
C PHE A 98 -9.30 10.58 31.99
N LEU A 99 -10.16 11.60 32.05
CA LEU A 99 -11.06 11.97 30.95
C LEU A 99 -10.39 12.85 29.88
N GLU A 100 -9.17 13.36 30.09
CA GLU A 100 -8.44 14.13 29.07
C GLU A 100 -8.32 13.41 27.71
N PRO A 101 -7.83 12.15 27.62
CA PRO A 101 -7.78 11.42 26.36
C PRO A 101 -9.17 11.14 25.78
N PHE A 102 -10.19 10.95 26.62
CA PHE A 102 -11.58 10.79 26.19
C PHE A 102 -12.07 12.03 25.45
N VAL A 103 -11.99 13.18 26.09
CA VAL A 103 -12.51 14.46 25.55
C VAL A 103 -11.74 14.85 24.28
N ALA A 104 -10.43 14.66 24.26
CA ALA A 104 -9.62 14.92 23.08
C ALA A 104 -9.99 13.99 21.90
N ALA A 105 -10.21 12.71 22.17
CA ALA A 105 -10.55 11.73 21.15
C ALA A 105 -11.98 11.89 20.62
N GLU A 106 -12.94 12.21 21.48
CA GLU A 106 -14.34 12.51 21.12
C GLU A 106 -14.38 13.69 20.13
N LYS A 107 -13.70 14.80 20.44
CA LYS A 107 -13.63 15.96 19.53
C LYS A 107 -13.01 15.62 18.18
N GLN A 108 -11.97 14.79 18.17
CA GLN A 108 -11.30 14.39 16.94
C GLN A 108 -12.14 13.40 16.12
N TRP A 109 -12.95 12.56 16.77
CA TRP A 109 -13.81 11.57 16.12
C TRP A 109 -14.76 12.22 15.11
N ASP A 110 -15.47 13.27 15.53
CA ASP A 110 -16.42 13.99 14.68
C ASP A 110 -15.77 14.57 13.42
N ILE A 111 -14.50 15.01 13.52
CA ILE A 111 -13.75 15.53 12.39
C ILE A 111 -13.34 14.40 11.44
N GLU A 112 -12.79 13.32 11.98
CA GLU A 112 -12.21 12.25 11.16
C GLU A 112 -13.27 11.34 10.52
N ILE A 113 -14.43 11.15 11.17
CA ILE A 113 -15.52 10.37 10.59
C ILE A 113 -16.13 11.06 9.36
N LEU A 114 -16.22 12.40 9.37
CA LEU A 114 -16.67 13.17 8.22
C LEU A 114 -15.66 13.13 7.07
N LYS A 115 -14.36 13.19 7.38
CA LYS A 115 -13.30 13.03 6.37
C LYS A 115 -13.34 11.63 5.75
N LEU A 116 -13.49 10.58 6.55
CA LEU A 116 -13.61 9.22 6.03
C LEU A 116 -14.85 9.06 5.14
N LYS A 117 -16.01 9.56 5.59
CA LYS A 117 -17.24 9.56 4.78
C LYS A 117 -17.07 10.27 3.44
N THR A 118 -16.33 11.38 3.43
CA THR A 118 -16.02 12.12 2.20
C THR A 118 -15.09 11.34 1.27
N LEU A 119 -14.11 10.62 1.82
CA LEU A 119 -13.20 9.78 1.04
C LEU A 119 -13.96 8.64 0.35
N VAL A 120 -14.87 7.96 1.06
CA VAL A 120 -15.60 6.81 0.51
C VAL A 120 -16.92 7.18 -0.20
N LYS A 121 -17.14 8.46 -0.53
CA LYS A 121 -18.43 8.98 -1.02
C LYS A 121 -18.92 8.33 -2.31
N ASP A 122 -18.00 7.79 -3.11
CA ASP A 122 -18.24 7.11 -4.38
C ASP A 122 -18.60 5.63 -4.19
N ASN A 123 -18.53 5.11 -2.96
CA ASN A 123 -18.90 3.75 -2.59
C ASN A 123 -20.05 3.75 -1.55
N PRO A 124 -21.32 3.63 -1.99
CA PRO A 124 -22.48 3.70 -1.09
C PRO A 124 -22.48 2.65 0.04
N GLU A 125 -21.92 1.48 -0.19
CA GLU A 125 -21.80 0.43 0.85
C GLU A 125 -20.82 0.86 1.95
N GLN A 126 -19.67 1.43 1.56
CA GLN A 126 -18.71 1.96 2.52
C GLN A 126 -19.26 3.18 3.27
N VAL A 127 -20.01 4.07 2.61
CA VAL A 127 -20.72 5.17 3.28
C VAL A 127 -21.67 4.62 4.36
N LYS A 128 -22.45 3.58 4.03
CA LYS A 128 -23.36 2.93 4.99
C LYS A 128 -22.60 2.33 6.18
N ASN A 129 -21.45 1.70 5.93
CA ASN A 129 -20.61 1.14 6.99
C ASN A 129 -20.04 2.23 7.90
N VAL A 130 -19.54 3.32 7.34
CA VAL A 130 -19.04 4.49 8.10
C VAL A 130 -20.16 5.10 8.94
N ASP A 131 -21.36 5.25 8.38
CA ASP A 131 -22.52 5.77 9.11
C ASP A 131 -22.95 4.81 10.24
N ALA A 132 -22.91 3.50 10.02
CA ALA A 132 -23.20 2.51 11.04
C ALA A 132 -22.16 2.52 12.18
N ILE A 133 -20.87 2.67 11.86
CA ILE A 133 -19.79 2.82 12.84
C ILE A 133 -20.02 4.09 13.66
N ASN A 134 -20.32 5.22 13.01
CA ASN A 134 -20.58 6.47 13.69
C ASN A 134 -21.80 6.37 14.62
N LEU A 135 -22.88 5.74 14.15
CA LEU A 135 -24.07 5.51 14.95
C LEU A 135 -23.75 4.69 16.19
N LYS A 136 -23.02 3.58 16.06
CA LYS A 136 -22.61 2.74 17.19
C LYS A 136 -21.75 3.50 18.19
N ALA A 137 -20.78 4.29 17.71
CA ALA A 137 -19.95 5.13 18.56
C ALA A 137 -20.79 6.16 19.34
N LYS A 138 -21.70 6.86 18.66
CA LYS A 138 -22.61 7.83 19.31
C LYS A 138 -23.58 7.17 20.29
N THR A 139 -24.14 6.03 19.93
CA THR A 139 -25.00 5.25 20.83
C THR A 139 -24.25 4.85 22.10
N TRP A 140 -23.00 4.37 21.97
CA TRP A 140 -22.17 4.06 23.13
C TRP A 140 -21.88 5.32 23.98
N LEU A 141 -21.51 6.45 23.36
CA LEU A 141 -21.27 7.71 24.06
C LEU A 141 -22.51 8.19 24.83
N GLU A 142 -23.69 8.14 24.21
CA GLU A 142 -24.94 8.66 24.77
C GLU A 142 -25.57 7.73 25.81
N GLN A 143 -25.49 6.41 25.60
CA GLN A 143 -26.21 5.43 26.41
C GLN A 143 -25.36 4.76 27.49
N ALA A 144 -24.04 4.70 27.31
CA ALA A 144 -23.12 4.09 28.26
C ALA A 144 -22.18 5.15 28.87
N ALA A 145 -21.26 5.69 28.06
CA ALA A 145 -20.16 6.49 28.60
C ALA A 145 -20.62 7.75 29.34
N ALA A 146 -21.49 8.57 28.75
CA ALA A 146 -21.95 9.80 29.40
C ALA A 146 -22.78 9.53 30.67
N PRO A 147 -23.73 8.57 30.69
CA PRO A 147 -24.41 8.15 31.92
C PRO A 147 -23.47 7.62 33.00
N GLU A 148 -22.53 6.74 32.65
CA GLU A 148 -21.58 6.14 33.59
C GLU A 148 -20.66 7.20 34.22
N ILE A 149 -20.08 8.08 33.40
CA ILE A 149 -19.28 9.23 33.87
C ILE A 149 -20.12 10.13 34.77
N SER A 150 -21.37 10.44 34.38
CA SER A 150 -22.27 11.30 35.16
C SER A 150 -22.68 10.67 36.49
N GLN A 151 -22.92 9.37 36.53
CA GLN A 151 -23.22 8.63 37.75
C GLN A 151 -22.00 8.62 38.68
N ARG A 152 -20.82 8.33 38.15
CA ARG A 152 -19.59 8.33 38.95
C ARG A 152 -19.30 9.69 39.57
N ARG A 153 -19.58 10.79 38.85
CA ARG A 153 -19.48 12.17 39.38
C ARG A 153 -20.45 12.47 40.54
N LYS A 154 -21.59 11.78 40.61
CA LYS A 154 -22.59 11.95 41.68
C LYS A 154 -22.23 11.20 42.95
N VAL A 155 -21.37 10.19 42.88
CA VAL A 155 -20.88 9.46 44.05
C VAL A 155 -19.90 10.36 44.80
N GLN A 156 -20.33 10.98 45.90
CA GLN A 156 -19.42 11.66 46.83
C GLN A 156 -18.45 10.64 47.43
N SER A 157 -17.17 11.01 47.50
CA SER A 157 -16.04 10.22 48.01
C SER A 157 -16.11 9.90 49.52
N ASN A 158 -17.30 9.64 50.07
CA ASN A 158 -17.54 9.52 51.51
C ASN A 158 -17.97 8.13 51.97
N ASP A 159 -18.24 7.19 51.08
CA ASP A 159 -18.54 5.81 51.46
C ASP A 159 -17.62 4.82 50.74
N ILE A 160 -17.08 3.91 51.56
CA ILE A 160 -15.97 2.99 51.31
C ILE A 160 -14.61 3.66 51.54
N SER A 161 -13.72 2.92 52.21
CA SER A 161 -12.31 3.24 52.53
C SER A 161 -11.42 3.45 51.30
N LEU A 162 -11.97 4.08 50.26
CA LEU A 162 -11.27 4.56 49.08
C LEU A 162 -10.15 5.49 49.48
N ASP A 163 -10.25 6.29 50.54
CA ASP A 163 -9.18 7.18 51.00
C ASP A 163 -7.93 6.39 51.51
N HIS A 164 -8.13 5.18 52.03
CA HIS A 164 -7.06 4.28 52.52
C HIS A 164 -6.43 3.42 51.39
N ILE A 165 -7.24 3.00 50.42
CA ILE A 165 -6.76 2.40 49.16
C ILE A 165 -6.13 3.50 48.28
N GLU A 166 -6.63 4.72 48.36
CA GLU A 166 -6.11 5.92 47.73
C GLU A 166 -4.79 6.29 48.36
N THR A 167 -4.55 6.20 49.67
CA THR A 167 -3.19 6.41 50.22
C THR A 167 -2.20 5.31 49.80
N MET A 168 -2.67 4.08 49.57
CA MET A 168 -1.87 2.97 49.02
C MET A 168 -1.57 3.17 47.52
N LEU A 169 -2.52 3.69 46.74
CA LEU A 169 -2.44 3.93 45.28
C LEU A 169 -1.94 5.36 44.91
N GLN A 170 -2.01 6.35 45.82
CA GLN A 170 -1.55 7.75 45.71
C GLN A 170 -0.10 7.95 46.13
N LYS A 171 0.59 6.93 46.64
CA LYS A 171 2.04 6.96 46.40
C LYS A 171 2.16 7.08 44.89
N LYS A 172 2.59 8.27 44.44
CA LYS A 172 2.50 8.79 43.06
C LYS A 172 3.13 7.88 42.00
N THR A 173 3.67 6.73 42.39
CA THR A 173 4.29 5.66 41.63
C THR A 173 3.43 5.17 40.47
N GLY A 174 2.24 4.59 40.68
CA GLY A 174 1.46 3.98 39.58
C GLY A 174 1.05 4.96 38.48
N LYS A 175 0.53 6.14 38.87
CA LYS A 175 0.19 7.22 37.93
C LYS A 175 1.42 7.77 37.19
N ASN A 176 2.51 8.06 37.90
CA ASN A 176 3.74 8.54 37.27
C ASN A 176 4.31 7.51 36.30
N ILE A 177 4.15 6.21 36.56
CA ILE A 177 4.61 5.14 35.69
C ILE A 177 3.77 5.11 34.40
N LEU A 178 2.44 5.15 34.50
CA LEU A 178 1.58 5.16 33.32
C LEU A 178 1.79 6.42 32.45
N ASP A 179 1.98 7.57 33.08
CA ASP A 179 2.27 8.82 32.34
C ASP A 179 3.63 8.73 31.63
N LYS A 180 4.65 8.12 32.27
CA LYS A 180 5.95 7.82 31.63
C LYS A 180 5.81 6.81 30.49
N ILE A 181 5.00 5.76 30.65
CA ILE A 181 4.72 4.77 29.61
C ILE A 181 4.04 5.45 28.42
N ARG A 182 3.00 6.28 28.65
CA ARG A 182 2.32 7.05 27.59
C ARG A 182 3.29 7.97 26.87
N GLN A 183 4.18 8.63 27.60
CA GLN A 183 5.22 9.46 27.00
C GLN A 183 6.17 8.64 26.14
N ALA A 184 6.71 7.53 26.65
CA ALA A 184 7.62 6.64 25.92
C ALA A 184 6.96 6.08 24.65
N ILE A 185 5.70 5.65 24.74
CA ILE A 185 4.91 5.18 23.60
C ILE A 185 4.63 6.30 22.61
N SER A 186 4.32 7.52 23.06
CA SER A 186 4.15 8.68 22.18
C SER A 186 5.43 9.01 21.41
N GLU A 187 6.59 8.91 22.05
CA GLU A 187 7.88 9.08 21.40
C GLU A 187 8.19 7.98 20.38
N LEU A 188 7.84 6.72 20.68
CA LEU A 188 7.91 5.61 19.73
C LEU A 188 6.97 5.82 18.54
N ASP A 189 5.75 6.29 18.79
CA ASP A 189 4.73 6.53 17.75
C ASP A 189 5.21 7.58 16.75
N LYS A 190 5.89 8.63 17.21
CA LYS A 190 6.54 9.61 16.33
C LYS A 190 7.50 8.95 15.34
N SER A 191 8.33 8.01 15.81
CA SER A 191 9.27 7.29 14.93
C SER A 191 8.54 6.46 13.87
N PHE A 192 7.44 5.80 14.22
CA PHE A 192 6.65 5.02 13.27
C PHE A 192 5.87 5.89 12.28
N ILE A 193 5.31 7.02 12.72
CA ILE A 193 4.60 7.97 11.85
C ILE A 193 5.53 8.54 10.78
N VAL A 194 6.72 9.01 11.18
CA VAL A 194 7.67 9.63 10.23
C VAL A 194 8.24 8.57 9.27
N ALA A 195 8.43 7.33 9.72
CA ALA A 195 8.79 6.19 8.87
C ALA A 195 7.62 5.63 8.03
N LYS A 196 6.41 6.19 8.14
CA LYS A 196 5.16 5.70 7.54
C LYS A 196 4.85 4.22 7.86
N ASN A 197 5.25 3.75 9.04
CA ASN A 197 4.99 2.39 9.51
C ASN A 197 3.70 2.34 10.36
N GLN A 198 2.55 2.28 9.69
CA GLN A 198 1.24 2.29 10.35
C GLN A 198 1.04 1.09 11.29
N GLN A 199 1.58 -0.08 10.95
CA GLN A 199 1.46 -1.26 11.78
C GLN A 199 2.16 -1.09 13.13
N GLY A 200 3.32 -0.41 13.16
CA GLY A 200 4.00 -0.05 14.40
C GLY A 200 3.12 0.81 15.31
N SER A 201 2.51 1.87 14.75
CA SER A 201 1.56 2.72 15.48
C SER A 201 0.34 1.96 16.01
N ASN A 202 -0.21 1.02 15.24
CA ASN A 202 -1.36 0.23 15.67
C ASN A 202 -1.01 -0.73 16.82
N LEU A 203 0.17 -1.34 16.78
CA LEU A 203 0.68 -2.17 17.88
C LEU A 203 0.88 -1.35 19.15
N LEU A 204 1.39 -0.11 19.04
CA LEU A 204 1.51 0.79 20.19
C LEU A 204 0.16 1.14 20.85
N VAL A 205 -0.89 1.34 20.04
CA VAL A 205 -2.25 1.56 20.57
C VAL A 205 -2.76 0.32 21.29
N SER A 206 -2.50 -0.87 20.73
CA SER A 206 -2.89 -2.14 21.36
C SER A 206 -2.16 -2.34 22.69
N ILE A 207 -0.85 -2.09 22.72
CA ILE A 207 -0.02 -2.14 23.92
C ILE A 207 -0.53 -1.16 25.00
N LEU A 208 -0.88 0.07 24.62
CA LEU A 208 -1.45 1.04 25.57
C LEU A 208 -2.75 0.53 26.19
N ARG A 209 -3.66 -0.02 25.37
CA ARG A 209 -4.90 -0.60 25.86
C ARG A 209 -4.62 -1.76 26.82
N ASP A 210 -3.71 -2.66 26.47
CA ASP A 210 -3.38 -3.82 27.31
C ASP A 210 -2.78 -3.41 28.68
N ILE A 211 -2.07 -2.28 28.74
CA ILE A 211 -1.57 -1.70 30.01
C ILE A 211 -2.71 -1.08 30.82
N VAL A 212 -3.65 -0.40 30.16
CA VAL A 212 -4.83 0.16 30.81
C VAL A 212 -5.73 -0.96 31.36
N ASP A 213 -5.90 -2.06 30.64
CA ASP A 213 -6.65 -3.23 31.10
C ASP A 213 -5.97 -3.87 32.33
N GLN A 214 -4.64 -3.92 32.36
CA GLN A 214 -3.87 -4.32 33.55
C GLN A 214 -4.15 -3.43 34.76
N GLU A 215 -4.01 -2.12 34.60
CA GLU A 215 -4.28 -1.16 35.68
C GLU A 215 -5.75 -1.21 36.15
N THR A 216 -6.68 -1.39 35.20
CA THR A 216 -8.11 -1.48 35.46
C THR A 216 -8.43 -2.71 36.30
N GLY A 217 -7.90 -3.87 35.93
CA GLY A 217 -8.13 -5.12 36.65
C GLY A 217 -7.52 -5.11 38.06
N GLU A 218 -6.28 -4.63 38.20
CA GLU A 218 -5.63 -4.51 39.51
C GLU A 218 -6.44 -3.59 40.44
N ARG A 219 -6.86 -2.42 39.96
CA ARG A 219 -7.64 -1.49 40.78
C ARG A 219 -9.01 -2.04 41.12
N GLY A 220 -9.68 -2.70 40.18
CA GLY A 220 -10.97 -3.36 40.43
C GLY A 220 -10.85 -4.37 41.56
N PHE A 221 -9.83 -5.23 41.52
CA PHE A 221 -9.57 -6.22 42.57
C PHE A 221 -9.19 -5.57 43.91
N LEU A 222 -8.31 -4.56 43.91
CA LEU A 222 -7.90 -3.87 45.13
C LEU A 222 -9.07 -3.15 45.84
N ILE A 223 -10.04 -2.65 45.07
CA ILE A 223 -11.22 -1.94 45.59
C ILE A 223 -12.28 -2.91 46.11
N THR A 224 -12.51 -4.01 45.40
CA THR A 224 -13.65 -4.90 45.67
C THR A 224 -13.27 -6.16 46.46
N GLY A 225 -12.01 -6.60 46.36
CA GLY A 225 -11.55 -7.90 46.86
C GLY A 225 -12.04 -9.10 46.05
N GLU A 226 -12.79 -8.89 44.97
CA GLU A 226 -13.40 -9.96 44.19
C GLU A 226 -12.51 -10.37 43.01
N GLU A 227 -12.16 -11.65 42.95
CA GLU A 227 -11.20 -12.21 41.99
C GLU A 227 -11.63 -12.03 40.52
N GLN A 228 -12.93 -11.90 40.25
CA GLN A 228 -13.47 -11.64 38.90
C GLN A 228 -12.94 -10.32 38.29
N PHE A 229 -12.58 -9.33 39.11
CA PHE A 229 -11.98 -8.10 38.61
C PHE A 229 -10.54 -8.26 38.15
N LEU A 230 -9.88 -9.41 38.37
CA LEU A 230 -8.56 -9.70 37.83
C LEU A 230 -8.58 -10.18 36.38
N GLU A 231 -9.74 -10.47 35.78
CA GLU A 231 -9.82 -10.92 34.38
C GLU A 231 -9.17 -9.92 33.39
N PRO A 232 -9.47 -8.60 33.43
CA PRO A 232 -8.79 -7.61 32.60
C PRO A 232 -7.27 -7.57 32.81
N TYR A 233 -6.82 -7.83 34.05
CA TYR A 233 -5.40 -7.88 34.36
C TYR A 233 -4.68 -9.05 33.69
N LEU A 234 -5.24 -10.25 33.83
CA LEU A 234 -4.68 -11.46 33.25
C LEU A 234 -4.66 -11.37 31.71
N LEU A 235 -5.77 -10.94 31.10
CA LEU A 235 -5.87 -10.75 29.66
C LEU A 235 -4.93 -9.66 29.15
N GLY A 236 -4.88 -8.52 29.84
CA GLY A 236 -4.00 -7.40 29.50
C GLY A 236 -2.53 -7.81 29.54
N ARG A 237 -2.10 -8.57 30.55
CA ARG A 237 -0.72 -9.07 30.65
C ARG A 237 -0.33 -9.98 29.50
N ASP A 238 -1.20 -10.94 29.15
CA ASP A 238 -0.92 -11.89 28.07
C ASP A 238 -0.93 -11.20 26.69
N ASN A 239 -1.89 -10.29 26.46
CA ASN A 239 -1.96 -9.49 25.24
C ASN A 239 -0.77 -8.53 25.10
N PHE A 240 -0.34 -7.90 26.19
CA PHE A 240 0.83 -7.03 26.21
C PHE A 240 2.08 -7.78 25.73
N ASN A 241 2.36 -8.96 26.31
CA ASN A 241 3.50 -9.79 25.91
C ASN A 241 3.46 -10.16 24.42
N LYS A 242 2.27 -10.49 23.91
CA LYS A 242 2.05 -10.80 22.50
C LYS A 242 2.30 -9.59 21.60
N HIS A 243 1.67 -8.44 21.87
CA HIS A 243 1.81 -7.26 21.02
C HIS A 243 3.22 -6.65 21.09
N VAL A 244 3.89 -6.70 22.24
CA VAL A 244 5.30 -6.31 22.36
C VAL A 244 6.20 -7.24 21.54
N SER A 245 5.97 -8.56 21.59
CA SER A 245 6.73 -9.52 20.77
C SER A 245 6.54 -9.27 19.27
N GLN A 246 5.30 -8.97 18.86
CA GLN A 246 5.00 -8.57 17.47
C GLN A 246 5.68 -7.26 17.08
N LEU A 247 5.71 -6.27 17.98
CA LEU A 247 6.38 -4.99 17.74
C LEU A 247 7.90 -5.17 17.63
N LYS A 248 8.53 -5.95 18.51
CA LYS A 248 9.95 -6.31 18.43
C LYS A 248 10.27 -6.99 17.11
N SER A 249 9.46 -7.97 16.70
CA SER A 249 9.61 -8.64 15.40
C SER A 249 9.51 -7.66 14.23
N LEU A 250 8.54 -6.74 14.25
CA LEU A 250 8.40 -5.69 13.23
C LEU A 250 9.64 -4.80 13.15
N VAL A 251 10.19 -4.39 14.29
CA VAL A 251 11.38 -3.54 14.37
C VAL A 251 12.64 -4.27 13.92
N LEU A 252 12.82 -5.54 14.31
CA LEU A 252 13.94 -6.37 13.87
C LEU A 252 13.95 -6.54 12.34
N ASN A 253 12.77 -6.66 11.74
CA ASN A 253 12.59 -6.75 10.30
C ASN A 253 12.61 -5.40 9.58
N SER A 254 12.90 -4.29 10.27
CA SER A 254 12.94 -2.98 9.62
C SER A 254 14.05 -2.90 8.55
N PRO A 255 13.85 -2.11 7.48
CA PRO A 255 14.82 -2.02 6.39
C PRO A 255 16.16 -1.47 6.85
N ASP A 256 17.25 -2.00 6.28
CA ASP A 256 18.56 -1.37 6.40
C ASP A 256 18.58 -0.08 5.58
N ARG A 257 18.82 1.05 6.26
CA ARG A 257 18.76 2.39 5.66
C ARG A 257 19.75 2.55 4.52
N GLU A 258 21.01 2.15 4.71
CA GLU A 258 22.06 2.32 3.72
C GLU A 258 21.77 1.46 2.47
N LYS A 259 21.34 0.22 2.68
CA LYS A 259 20.94 -0.68 1.60
C LYS A 259 19.79 -0.10 0.77
N VAL A 260 18.77 0.45 1.42
CA VAL A 260 17.63 1.07 0.73
C VAL A 260 18.06 2.33 -0.03
N GLN A 261 18.84 3.22 0.59
CA GLN A 261 19.36 4.43 -0.07
C GLN A 261 20.19 4.07 -1.31
N ASN A 262 21.05 3.07 -1.23
CA ASN A 262 21.83 2.58 -2.36
C ASN A 262 20.95 2.06 -3.51
N LEU A 263 19.85 1.37 -3.19
CA LEU A 263 18.88 0.92 -4.19
C LEU A 263 18.11 2.09 -4.82
N ILE A 264 17.71 3.09 -4.03
CA ILE A 264 17.04 4.29 -4.53
C ILE A 264 17.96 5.09 -5.46
N GLU A 265 19.22 5.30 -5.08
CA GLU A 265 20.20 5.95 -5.94
C GLU A 265 20.47 5.15 -7.21
N LYS A 266 20.49 3.82 -7.11
CA LYS A 266 20.55 2.96 -8.30
C LYS A 266 19.34 3.17 -9.22
N VAL A 267 18.11 3.23 -8.68
CA VAL A 267 16.89 3.53 -9.45
C VAL A 267 17.02 4.87 -10.17
N LYS A 268 17.42 5.94 -9.47
CA LYS A 268 17.58 7.29 -10.05
C LYS A 268 18.59 7.29 -11.19
N ARG A 269 19.76 6.67 -10.98
CA ARG A 269 20.79 6.58 -12.02
C ARG A 269 20.31 5.79 -13.25
N LEU A 270 19.65 4.66 -13.04
CA LEU A 270 19.13 3.85 -14.15
C LEU A 270 18.02 4.57 -14.91
N ALA A 271 17.07 5.20 -14.21
CA ALA A 271 16.00 5.98 -14.83
C ALA A 271 16.55 7.14 -15.66
N ASN A 272 17.51 7.91 -15.12
CA ASN A 272 18.17 8.96 -15.88
C ASN A 272 18.96 8.41 -17.08
N SER A 273 19.68 7.29 -16.90
CA SER A 273 20.40 6.65 -18.00
C SER A 273 19.45 6.18 -19.10
N TRP A 274 18.28 5.66 -18.77
CA TRP A 274 17.26 5.27 -19.75
C TRP A 274 16.74 6.48 -20.53
N LEU A 275 16.41 7.57 -19.83
CA LEU A 275 15.95 8.81 -20.46
C LEU A 275 16.98 9.39 -21.44
N VAL A 276 18.25 9.45 -21.02
CA VAL A 276 19.31 10.08 -21.81
C VAL A 276 19.78 9.20 -22.96
N LYS A 277 19.89 7.88 -22.76
CA LYS A 277 20.49 6.97 -23.75
C LYS A 277 19.49 6.29 -24.68
N ALA A 278 18.21 6.25 -24.31
CA ALA A 278 17.16 5.60 -25.10
C ALA A 278 15.99 6.54 -25.38
N ALA A 279 15.25 6.95 -24.33
CA ALA A 279 13.94 7.57 -24.55
C ALA A 279 14.01 8.92 -25.29
N ASN A 280 14.82 9.87 -24.82
CA ASN A 280 14.89 11.20 -25.41
C ASN A 280 15.51 11.20 -26.81
N PRO A 281 16.61 10.48 -27.09
CA PRO A 281 17.13 10.36 -28.46
C PRO A 281 16.10 9.79 -29.43
N GLU A 282 15.41 8.71 -29.05
CA GLU A 282 14.42 8.06 -29.92
C GLU A 282 13.24 9.01 -30.22
N ILE A 283 12.72 9.72 -29.21
CA ILE A 283 11.67 10.73 -29.39
C ILE A 283 12.15 11.87 -30.29
N ALA A 284 13.37 12.38 -30.09
CA ALA A 284 13.92 13.48 -30.86
C ALA A 284 14.09 13.12 -32.34
N ILE A 285 14.61 11.93 -32.64
CA ILE A 285 14.78 11.46 -34.03
C ILE A 285 13.40 11.30 -34.70
N ARG A 286 12.39 10.76 -33.99
CA ARG A 286 11.03 10.65 -34.56
C ARG A 286 10.43 12.02 -34.86
N ARG A 287 10.58 13.00 -33.97
CA ARG A 287 10.13 14.39 -34.22
C ARG A 287 10.81 15.01 -35.45
N GLN A 288 12.12 14.79 -35.62
CA GLN A 288 12.84 15.28 -36.79
C GLN A 288 12.35 14.62 -38.08
N ALA A 289 12.05 13.31 -38.06
CA ALA A 289 11.54 12.59 -39.22
C ALA A 289 10.16 13.11 -39.69
N MET A 290 9.30 13.52 -38.75
CA MET A 290 7.98 14.09 -39.05
C MET A 290 8.04 15.53 -39.59
N GLY A 291 9.18 16.22 -39.44
CA GLY A 291 9.36 17.57 -40.00
C GLY A 291 9.66 17.60 -41.50
N ALA A 292 9.61 16.46 -42.19
CA ALA A 292 9.89 16.35 -43.62
C ALA A 292 8.76 16.97 -44.47
N GLU A 293 9.12 17.78 -45.46
CA GLU A 293 8.16 18.60 -46.22
C GLU A 293 7.47 17.86 -47.38
N SER A 294 7.98 16.69 -47.80
CA SER A 294 7.39 15.89 -48.88
C SER A 294 7.12 14.46 -48.43
N ALA A 295 6.10 13.83 -49.03
CA ALA A 295 5.73 12.44 -48.72
C ALA A 295 6.87 11.44 -49.00
N GLU A 296 7.71 11.73 -49.99
CA GLU A 296 8.91 10.93 -50.30
C GLU A 296 10.01 11.13 -49.24
N ALA A 297 10.22 12.38 -48.79
CA ALA A 297 11.17 12.68 -47.72
C ALA A 297 10.69 12.11 -46.37
N GLU A 298 9.39 12.09 -46.12
CA GLU A 298 8.78 11.49 -44.93
C GLU A 298 8.96 9.97 -44.93
N ALA A 299 8.68 9.29 -46.05
CA ALA A 299 8.90 7.85 -46.18
C ALA A 299 10.38 7.45 -46.04
N GLU A 300 11.29 8.25 -46.59
CA GLU A 300 12.73 8.02 -46.47
C GLU A 300 13.24 8.29 -45.04
N ALA A 301 12.76 9.36 -44.40
CA ALA A 301 13.07 9.68 -43.02
C ALA A 301 12.54 8.62 -42.06
N GLU A 302 11.35 8.08 -42.32
CA GLU A 302 10.74 7.01 -41.53
C GLU A 302 11.54 5.70 -41.65
N ALA A 303 11.98 5.33 -42.85
CA ALA A 303 12.86 4.16 -43.04
C ALA A 303 14.21 4.30 -42.31
N ARG A 304 14.83 5.48 -42.37
CA ARG A 304 16.09 5.78 -41.66
C ARG A 304 15.89 5.79 -40.14
N PHE A 305 14.77 6.32 -39.66
CA PHE A 305 14.38 6.28 -38.26
C PHE A 305 14.21 4.85 -37.75
N TYR A 306 13.51 3.98 -38.50
CA TYR A 306 13.35 2.57 -38.14
C TYR A 306 14.70 1.84 -38.03
N GLN A 307 15.64 2.12 -38.94
CA GLN A 307 16.99 1.54 -38.85
C GLN A 307 17.76 2.05 -37.63
N LEU A 308 17.79 3.37 -37.40
CA LEU A 308 18.52 3.98 -36.30
C LEU A 308 17.93 3.60 -34.93
N SER A 309 16.61 3.59 -34.78
CA SER A 309 15.92 3.11 -33.58
C SER A 309 16.15 1.62 -33.33
N SER A 310 16.22 0.78 -34.37
CA SER A 310 16.55 -0.64 -34.21
C SER A 310 17.99 -0.88 -33.70
N LEU A 311 18.92 0.02 -34.06
CA LEU A 311 20.30 -0.01 -33.58
C LEU A 311 20.43 0.51 -32.14
N LEU A 312 19.67 1.57 -31.80
CA LEU A 312 19.62 2.12 -30.44
C LEU A 312 18.89 1.20 -29.45
N SER A 313 17.83 0.50 -29.90
CA SER A 313 16.94 -0.30 -29.04
C SER A 313 17.34 -1.76 -28.85
N LYS A 314 18.22 -2.33 -29.69
CA LYS A 314 18.74 -3.70 -29.55
C LYS A 314 19.73 -3.82 -28.37
N GLY A 315 19.22 -3.62 -27.15
CA GLY A 315 19.92 -3.97 -25.91
C GLY A 315 19.81 -2.87 -24.86
N THR A 316 20.29 -1.67 -25.16
CA THR A 316 20.55 -0.65 -24.12
C THR A 316 19.30 -0.26 -23.33
N GLY A 317 18.23 0.21 -24.00
CA GLY A 317 17.01 0.64 -23.32
C GLY A 317 16.33 -0.50 -22.55
N LYS A 318 16.18 -1.66 -23.19
CA LYS A 318 15.56 -2.85 -22.59
C LYS A 318 16.34 -3.36 -21.38
N THR A 319 17.66 -3.47 -21.48
CA THR A 319 18.52 -3.93 -20.38
C THR A 319 18.43 -2.99 -19.17
N ILE A 320 18.41 -1.67 -19.38
CA ILE A 320 18.24 -0.71 -18.28
C ILE A 320 16.87 -0.87 -17.61
N LEU A 321 15.80 -1.05 -18.39
CA LEU A 321 14.45 -1.27 -17.87
C LEU A 321 14.33 -2.60 -17.11
N ASP A 322 14.96 -3.67 -17.59
CA ASP A 322 15.01 -4.95 -16.88
C ASP A 322 15.77 -4.82 -15.55
N GLU A 323 16.87 -4.07 -15.53
CA GLU A 323 17.60 -3.79 -14.29
C GLU A 323 16.80 -2.91 -13.31
N LEU A 324 16.00 -1.96 -13.81
CA LEU A 324 15.05 -1.18 -13.01
C LEU A 324 13.99 -2.09 -12.38
N ARG A 325 13.38 -3.00 -13.16
CA ARG A 325 12.38 -3.97 -12.66
C ARG A 325 12.96 -4.86 -11.56
N VAL A 326 14.18 -5.36 -11.73
CA VAL A 326 14.88 -6.15 -10.70
C VAL A 326 15.13 -5.30 -9.45
N THR A 327 15.54 -4.04 -9.61
CA THR A 327 15.79 -3.13 -8.49
C THR A 327 14.50 -2.81 -7.71
N PHE A 328 13.37 -2.60 -8.40
CA PHE A 328 12.05 -2.45 -7.78
C PHE A 328 11.62 -3.72 -7.04
N SER A 329 11.81 -4.89 -7.62
CA SER A 329 11.48 -6.16 -6.96
C SER A 329 12.26 -6.33 -5.65
N ARG A 330 13.54 -5.94 -5.62
CA ARG A 330 14.36 -5.92 -4.40
C ARG A 330 13.84 -4.94 -3.35
N LEU A 331 13.53 -3.70 -3.75
CA LEU A 331 12.93 -2.71 -2.85
C LEU A 331 11.58 -3.20 -2.30
N ASN A 332 10.73 -3.76 -3.15
CA ASN A 332 9.44 -4.30 -2.75
C ASN A 332 9.61 -5.43 -1.72
N THR A 333 10.52 -6.37 -1.98
CA THR A 333 10.81 -7.47 -1.04
C THR A 333 11.23 -6.97 0.34
N ILE A 334 12.07 -5.93 0.39
CA ILE A 334 12.48 -5.30 1.65
C ILE A 334 11.26 -4.76 2.41
N TYR A 335 10.37 -4.04 1.74
CA TYR A 335 9.21 -3.42 2.40
C TYR A 335 8.05 -4.38 2.67
N VAL A 336 7.96 -5.49 1.94
CA VAL A 336 7.09 -6.64 2.28
C VAL A 336 7.55 -7.27 3.59
N ASN A 337 8.85 -7.58 3.70
CA ASN A 337 9.40 -8.20 4.90
C ASN A 337 9.31 -7.28 6.13
N SER A 338 9.46 -5.97 5.94
CA SER A 338 9.31 -4.99 7.00
C SER A 338 7.85 -4.59 7.28
N GLN A 339 6.89 -5.19 6.57
CA GLN A 339 5.45 -4.89 6.64
C GLN A 339 5.15 -3.37 6.54
N ASN A 340 5.93 -2.64 5.75
CA ASN A 340 5.71 -1.21 5.50
C ASN A 340 4.91 -1.05 4.21
N GLU A 341 3.59 -1.20 4.32
CA GLU A 341 2.67 -1.12 3.18
C GLU A 341 2.80 0.21 2.44
N SER A 342 2.90 1.34 3.15
CA SER A 342 3.07 2.66 2.55
C SER A 342 4.28 2.73 1.61
N ALA A 343 5.41 2.14 2.00
CA ALA A 343 6.60 2.10 1.17
C ALA A 343 6.47 1.12 -0.01
N GLN A 344 5.81 -0.03 0.16
CA GLN A 344 5.51 -0.95 -0.94
C GLN A 344 4.74 -0.24 -2.06
N LEU A 345 3.76 0.59 -1.70
CA LEU A 345 2.97 1.36 -2.68
C LEU A 345 3.80 2.37 -3.45
N LEU A 346 4.74 3.04 -2.79
CA LEU A 346 5.66 3.96 -3.46
C LEU A 346 6.51 3.22 -4.49
N VAL A 347 6.99 2.02 -4.16
CA VAL A 347 7.74 1.16 -5.10
C VAL A 347 6.86 0.72 -6.27
N LEU A 348 5.60 0.34 -6.03
CA LEU A 348 4.65 0.00 -7.10
C LEU A 348 4.33 1.21 -7.99
N SER A 349 4.15 2.39 -7.40
CA SER A 349 3.94 3.66 -8.13
C SER A 349 5.14 4.02 -9.01
N LEU A 350 6.36 3.78 -8.53
CA LEU A 350 7.60 3.93 -9.32
C LEU A 350 7.65 2.96 -10.51
N ALA A 351 7.35 1.68 -10.27
CA ALA A 351 7.31 0.70 -11.34
C ALA A 351 6.25 1.05 -12.40
N LYS A 352 5.05 1.45 -11.96
CA LYS A 352 3.97 1.90 -12.86
C LYS A 352 4.38 3.12 -13.68
N SER A 353 4.87 4.17 -13.04
CA SER A 353 5.25 5.41 -13.73
C SER A 353 6.37 5.19 -14.76
N LEU A 354 7.24 4.20 -14.56
CA LEU A 354 8.20 3.77 -15.57
C LEU A 354 7.53 3.04 -16.74
N ILE A 355 6.54 2.19 -16.49
CA ILE A 355 5.74 1.53 -17.54
C ILE A 355 4.98 2.57 -18.37
N ASP A 356 4.37 3.58 -17.73
CA ASP A 356 3.66 4.66 -18.42
C ASP A 356 4.62 5.47 -19.31
N GLN A 357 5.85 5.70 -18.83
CA GLN A 357 6.92 6.29 -19.63
C GLN A 357 7.25 5.44 -20.84
N GLU A 358 7.57 4.17 -20.66
CA GLU A 358 7.89 3.27 -21.76
C GLU A 358 6.73 3.17 -22.78
N ALA A 359 5.49 3.05 -22.30
CA ALA A 359 4.31 2.95 -23.15
C ALA A 359 4.05 4.23 -23.95
N GLY A 360 4.12 5.40 -23.32
CA GLY A 360 3.92 6.68 -23.99
C GLY A 360 5.01 6.95 -25.03
N GLN A 361 6.27 6.65 -24.68
CA GLN A 361 7.38 6.70 -25.63
C GLN A 361 7.11 5.81 -26.84
N ARG A 362 6.82 4.52 -26.64
CA ARG A 362 6.56 3.58 -27.74
C ARG A 362 5.35 3.97 -28.59
N GLY A 363 4.28 4.45 -27.97
CA GLY A 363 3.10 4.96 -28.67
C GLY A 363 3.48 6.05 -29.65
N PHE A 364 4.22 7.06 -29.18
CA PHE A 364 4.72 8.15 -30.02
C PHE A 364 5.65 7.67 -31.14
N LEU A 365 6.55 6.71 -30.87
CA LEU A 365 7.46 6.18 -31.90
C LEU A 365 6.70 5.43 -33.00
N ILE A 366 5.55 4.82 -32.69
CA ILE A 366 4.71 4.09 -33.64
C ILE A 366 3.81 5.04 -34.43
N THR A 367 3.16 5.98 -33.76
CA THR A 367 2.10 6.80 -34.38
C THR A 367 2.61 8.15 -34.89
N GLY A 368 3.65 8.71 -34.27
CA GLY A 368 4.07 10.09 -34.48
C GLY A 368 3.18 11.14 -33.79
N GLU A 369 2.06 10.74 -33.20
CA GLU A 369 1.13 11.69 -32.57
C GLU A 369 1.62 12.12 -31.17
N GLU A 370 1.80 13.44 -30.97
CA GLU A 370 2.23 14.02 -29.68
C GLU A 370 1.33 13.65 -28.50
N SER A 371 0.05 13.40 -28.73
CA SER A 371 -0.91 12.97 -27.72
C SER A 371 -0.45 11.70 -26.97
N PHE A 372 0.31 10.81 -27.63
CA PHE A 372 0.86 9.60 -27.03
C PHE A 372 2.03 9.86 -26.08
N LEU A 373 2.62 11.06 -26.06
CA LEU A 373 3.61 11.44 -25.06
C LEU A 373 3.00 11.91 -23.75
N ASN A 374 1.67 12.04 -23.65
CA ASN A 374 1.00 12.40 -22.38
C ASN A 374 1.33 11.42 -21.25
N PRO A 375 1.14 10.07 -21.40
CA PRO A 375 1.58 9.10 -20.39
C PRO A 375 3.07 9.20 -20.04
N PHE A 376 3.92 9.54 -21.01
CA PHE A 376 5.35 9.71 -20.76
C PHE A 376 5.65 10.90 -19.86
N ASN A 377 5.05 12.05 -20.16
CA ASN A 377 5.24 13.27 -19.38
C ASN A 377 4.63 13.14 -17.97
N THR A 378 3.40 12.61 -17.87
CA THR A 378 2.76 12.35 -16.57
C THR A 378 3.54 11.32 -15.76
N GLY A 379 4.01 10.24 -16.39
CA GLY A 379 4.83 9.22 -15.75
C GLY A 379 6.12 9.79 -15.16
N LYS A 380 6.81 10.72 -15.85
CA LYS A 380 8.00 11.39 -15.29
C LYS A 380 7.68 12.19 -14.02
N ILE A 381 6.56 12.91 -14.01
CA ILE A 381 6.13 13.70 -12.85
C ILE A 381 5.84 12.78 -11.66
N GLU A 382 5.03 11.74 -11.87
CA GLU A 382 4.66 10.78 -10.82
C GLU A 382 5.85 9.96 -10.31
N PHE A 383 6.81 9.64 -11.20
CA PHE A 383 8.06 9.00 -10.82
C PHE A 383 8.87 9.87 -9.86
N ASN A 384 9.08 11.15 -10.22
CA ASN A 384 9.84 12.10 -9.40
C ASN A 384 9.16 12.36 -8.04
N LYS A 385 7.83 12.44 -8.03
CA LYS A 385 7.06 12.54 -6.78
C LYS A 385 7.23 11.29 -5.92
N SER A 386 7.05 10.11 -6.50
CA SER A 386 7.12 8.84 -5.77
C SER A 386 8.53 8.56 -5.22
N ILE A 387 9.57 8.86 -6.00
CA ILE A 387 10.97 8.62 -5.58
C ILE A 387 11.36 9.56 -4.44
N SER A 388 10.96 10.83 -4.50
CA SER A 388 11.24 11.81 -3.45
C SER A 388 10.55 11.44 -2.12
N VAL A 389 9.31 10.95 -2.19
CA VAL A 389 8.62 10.46 -0.98
C VAL A 389 9.29 9.18 -0.45
N LEU A 390 9.73 8.28 -1.32
CA LEU A 390 10.42 7.06 -0.91
C LEU A 390 11.78 7.36 -0.26
N GLU A 391 12.52 8.35 -0.78
CA GLU A 391 13.74 8.87 -0.15
C GLU A 391 13.46 9.42 1.25
N SER A 392 12.39 10.21 1.40
CA SER A 392 11.98 10.73 2.70
C SER A 392 11.68 9.59 3.69
N VAL A 393 10.92 8.57 3.27
CA VAL A 393 10.63 7.37 4.09
C VAL A 393 11.93 6.66 4.49
N SER A 394 12.86 6.48 3.55
CA SER A 394 14.16 5.86 3.83
C SER A 394 15.03 6.69 4.78
N ASN A 395 15.01 8.02 4.65
CA ASN A 395 15.80 8.92 5.50
C ASN A 395 15.26 8.99 6.93
N ASN A 396 13.95 8.79 7.06
CA ASN A 396 13.23 8.76 8.33
C ASN A 396 13.09 7.34 8.90
N ALA A 397 13.80 6.36 8.34
CA ALA A 397 13.87 5.03 8.90
C ALA A 397 14.41 5.11 10.34
N TYR A 398 13.69 4.49 11.28
CA TYR A 398 14.08 4.46 12.68
C TYR A 398 15.25 3.50 12.90
N ASP A 399 16.12 3.86 13.84
CA ASP A 399 17.22 3.00 14.27
C ASP A 399 16.69 1.83 15.10
N LYS A 400 17.06 0.60 14.71
CA LYS A 400 16.59 -0.63 15.35
C LYS A 400 16.97 -0.69 16.83
N ALA A 401 18.22 -0.34 17.16
CA ALA A 401 18.71 -0.43 18.52
C ALA A 401 18.01 0.60 19.40
N ILE A 402 17.84 1.84 18.92
CA ILE A 402 17.15 2.90 19.67
C ILE A 402 15.68 2.52 19.91
N VAL A 403 14.98 1.98 18.90
CA VAL A 403 13.57 1.60 19.07
C VAL A 403 13.43 0.38 19.99
N LEU A 404 14.32 -0.61 19.90
CA LEU A 404 14.31 -1.76 20.81
C LEU A 404 14.58 -1.34 22.26
N ASP A 405 15.56 -0.47 22.50
CA ASP A 405 15.86 0.10 23.83
C ASP A 405 14.64 0.83 24.41
N LYS A 406 13.93 1.61 23.59
CA LYS A 406 12.68 2.26 24.01
C LYS A 406 11.55 1.26 24.33
N ILE A 407 11.45 0.16 23.59
CA ILE A 407 10.47 -0.91 23.89
C ILE A 407 10.83 -1.58 25.22
N GLU A 408 12.11 -1.90 25.42
CA GLU A 408 12.62 -2.46 26.68
C GLU A 408 12.40 -1.50 27.85
N HIS A 409 12.52 -0.19 27.62
CA HIS A 409 12.19 0.82 28.62
C HIS A 409 10.70 0.76 29.02
N VAL A 410 9.78 0.63 28.06
CA VAL A 410 8.33 0.46 28.34
C VAL A 410 8.07 -0.80 29.16
N GLU A 411 8.69 -1.93 28.80
CA GLU A 411 8.59 -3.19 29.57
C GLU A 411 9.16 -3.01 30.99
N SER A 412 10.29 -2.32 31.12
CA SER A 412 10.91 -2.06 32.43
C SER A 412 10.01 -1.23 33.33
N LEU A 413 9.35 -0.20 32.80
CA LEU A 413 8.44 0.66 33.56
C LEU A 413 7.24 -0.14 34.09
N LEU A 414 6.71 -1.08 33.30
CA LEU A 414 5.60 -1.94 33.70
C LEU A 414 6.04 -3.01 34.71
N SER A 415 7.22 -3.61 34.56
CA SER A 415 7.72 -4.59 35.53
C SER A 415 7.98 -3.98 36.92
N HIS A 416 8.44 -2.73 36.99
CA HIS A 416 8.67 -2.00 38.24
C HIS A 416 7.38 -1.50 38.92
N SER A 417 6.23 -1.49 38.22
CA SER A 417 4.94 -1.18 38.88
C SER A 417 4.34 -2.40 39.59
N LEU A 418 4.78 -3.62 39.24
CA LEU A 418 4.25 -4.89 39.74
C LEU A 418 4.99 -5.43 40.97
N THR A 419 6.09 -4.78 41.38
CA THR A 419 6.90 -5.06 42.58
C THR A 419 6.77 -3.94 43.58
#